data_AF-A0A1I1YXM0-F1
#
_entry.id   AF-A0A1I1YXM0-F1
#
_cell.length_a   1.000
_cell.length_b   1.000
_cell.length_c   1.000
_cell.angle_alpha   90.00
_cell.angle_beta   90.00
_cell.angle_gamma   90.00
#
_symmetry.space_group_name_H-M   'P 1'
#
loop_
_entity.id
_entity.type
_entity.pdbx_description
1 polymer ?
#
loop_
_entity_poly.entity_id
_entity_poly.type
_entity_poly.pdbx_seq_one_letter_code
_entity_poly.pdbx_strand_id
1 'polypeptide(L)'
;MKKFIVAVLLLTVAVFSVSVLPCEAKDIWVDRWQNSNADVYVMDETLVWEENLEGKFFRVSTKEVQNGRLKRIVKWKYIKHGQEMWRYETNQMDGSHMTVVSPGDKVFDFCMKRIGWQYRTEDFWCY
;
A
#
# COMPACT_ATOMS: atom_id res chain seq x y z
N MET A 1 -49.77 19.72 4.06
CA MET A 1 -48.82 19.26 3.01
C MET A 1 -47.49 20.03 3.04
N LYS A 2 -47.48 21.37 3.02
CA LYS A 2 -46.24 22.20 3.03
C LYS A 2 -45.24 21.89 4.17
N LYS A 3 -45.73 21.70 5.41
CA LYS A 3 -44.88 21.38 6.58
C LYS A 3 -44.27 19.97 6.55
N PHE A 4 -44.95 19.03 5.90
CA PHE A 4 -44.49 17.64 5.73
C PHE A 4 -43.36 17.57 4.69
N ILE A 5 -43.48 18.35 3.62
CA ILE A 5 -42.43 18.47 2.59
C ILE A 5 -41.14 19.04 3.18
N VAL A 6 -41.24 20.08 4.03
CA VAL A 6 -40.08 20.69 4.69
C VAL A 6 -39.38 19.71 5.64
N ALA A 7 -40.15 18.92 6.39
CA ALA A 7 -39.59 17.91 7.29
C ALA A 7 -38.85 16.79 6.54
N VAL A 8 -39.41 16.32 5.42
CA VAL A 8 -38.76 15.32 4.56
C VAL A 8 -37.50 15.89 3.91
N LEU A 9 -37.51 17.16 3.48
CA LEU A 9 -36.34 17.82 2.89
C LEU A 9 -35.20 18.02 3.90
N LEU A 10 -35.52 18.30 5.17
CA LEU A 10 -34.53 18.43 6.23
C LEU A 10 -33.93 17.08 6.62
N LEU A 11 -34.73 16.01 6.62
CA LEU A 11 -34.23 14.66 6.86
C LEU A 11 -33.27 14.19 5.76
N THR A 12 -33.57 14.47 4.48
CA THR A 12 -32.69 14.08 3.38
C THR A 12 -31.34 14.81 3.46
N VAL A 13 -31.32 16.11 3.75
CA VAL A 13 -30.07 16.88 3.93
C VAL A 13 -29.23 16.32 5.09
N ALA A 14 -29.86 15.88 6.19
CA ALA A 14 -29.17 15.26 7.31
C ALA A 14 -28.57 13.88 6.97
N VAL A 15 -29.23 13.08 6.11
CA VAL A 15 -28.69 11.78 5.66
C VAL A 15 -27.52 11.96 4.67
N PHE A 16 -27.53 13.01 3.84
CA PHE A 16 -26.42 13.30 2.92
C PHE A 16 -25.20 13.95 3.58
N SER A 17 -25.30 14.35 4.85
CA SER A 17 -24.19 14.96 5.61
C SER A 17 -23.49 13.97 6.56
N VAL A 18 -23.80 12.67 6.46
CA VAL A 18 -23.03 11.60 7.11
C VAL A 18 -21.67 11.46 6.40
N SER A 19 -20.74 12.32 6.83
CA SER A 19 -19.29 12.12 6.86
C SER A 19 -18.70 11.43 5.64
N VAL A 20 -18.47 12.21 4.57
CA VAL A 20 -17.36 11.92 3.67
C VAL A 20 -16.10 12.19 4.50
N LEU A 21 -15.56 11.15 5.16
CA LEU A 21 -14.24 11.25 5.77
C LEU A 21 -13.30 11.76 4.67
N PRO A 22 -12.51 12.83 4.91
CA PRO A 22 -11.50 13.22 3.96
C PRO A 22 -10.54 12.03 3.81
N CYS A 23 -10.66 11.32 2.69
CA CYS A 23 -9.63 10.40 2.22
C CYS A 23 -8.49 11.30 1.74
N GLU A 24 -7.72 11.83 2.69
CA GLU A 24 -6.47 12.50 2.37
C GLU A 24 -5.48 11.40 1.99
N ALA A 25 -5.18 11.29 0.70
CA ALA A 25 -4.10 10.42 0.22
C ALA A 25 -2.81 10.87 0.89
N LYS A 26 -2.36 10.13 1.92
CA LYS A 26 -1.22 10.50 2.74
C LYS A 26 -0.04 9.65 2.33
N ASP A 27 0.86 10.27 1.58
CA ASP A 27 2.16 9.68 1.28
C ASP A 27 2.98 9.54 2.59
N ILE A 28 3.34 8.31 2.95
CA ILE A 28 4.10 8.02 4.16
C ILE A 28 5.56 7.76 3.78
N TRP A 29 6.47 8.60 4.27
CA TRP A 29 7.90 8.37 4.10
C TRP A 29 8.34 7.08 4.82
N VAL A 30 9.00 6.17 4.10
CA VAL A 30 9.42 4.87 4.64
C VAL A 30 10.92 4.62 4.54
N ASP A 31 11.60 5.23 3.56
CA ASP A 31 13.02 4.95 3.33
C ASP A 31 13.72 6.03 2.51
N ARG A 32 15.05 5.97 2.50
CA ARG A 32 15.92 6.63 1.52
C ARG A 32 16.80 5.60 0.84
N TRP A 33 16.58 5.42 -0.46
CA TRP A 33 17.44 4.57 -1.28
C TRP A 33 18.75 5.29 -1.59
N GLN A 34 19.83 4.80 -0.96
CA GLN A 34 21.16 5.42 -1.04
C GLN A 34 21.76 5.39 -2.46
N ASN A 35 21.50 4.33 -3.22
CA ASN A 35 22.00 4.16 -4.59
C ASN A 35 21.41 5.18 -5.58
N SER A 36 20.16 5.59 -5.40
CA SER A 36 19.48 6.59 -6.23
C SER A 36 19.39 7.96 -5.58
N ASN A 37 19.81 8.09 -4.31
CA ASN A 37 19.60 9.27 -3.47
C ASN A 37 18.15 9.77 -3.56
N ALA A 38 17.20 8.85 -3.39
CA ALA A 38 15.78 9.13 -3.51
C ALA A 38 15.03 8.73 -2.24
N ASP A 39 14.12 9.61 -1.82
CA ASP A 39 13.18 9.34 -0.75
C ASP A 39 12.00 8.52 -1.28
N VAL A 40 11.60 7.51 -0.51
CA VAL A 40 10.53 6.60 -0.87
C VAL A 40 9.35 6.84 0.04
N TYR A 41 8.20 7.11 -0.57
CA TYR A 41 6.95 7.32 0.13
C TYR A 41 5.95 6.25 -0.29
N VAL A 42 5.35 5.54 0.66
CA VAL A 42 4.23 4.64 0.42
C VAL A 42 2.94 5.43 0.26
N MET A 43 2.21 5.16 -0.82
CA MET A 43 0.85 5.62 -1.03
C MET A 43 -0.10 4.63 -0.35
N ASP A 44 -0.34 4.80 0.95
CA ASP A 44 -0.99 3.80 1.79
C ASP A 44 -2.45 3.53 1.39
N GLU A 45 -3.10 4.50 0.75
CA GLU A 45 -4.44 4.38 0.18
C GLU A 45 -4.50 3.39 -0.99
N THR A 46 -3.35 3.05 -1.59
CA THR A 46 -3.25 2.07 -2.68
C THR A 46 -2.97 0.65 -2.21
N LEU A 47 -2.81 0.46 -0.89
CA LEU A 47 -2.53 -0.85 -0.31
C LEU A 47 -3.75 -1.76 -0.43
N VAL A 48 -3.61 -2.83 -1.20
CA VAL A 48 -4.62 -3.89 -1.36
C VAL A 48 -3.96 -5.22 -1.05
N TRP A 49 -4.61 -6.07 -0.28
CA TRP A 49 -4.09 -7.38 0.10
C TRP A 49 -5.17 -8.45 0.02
N GLU A 50 -4.74 -9.69 -0.13
CA GLU A 50 -5.59 -10.87 -0.15
C GLU A 50 -4.83 -12.06 0.43
N GLU A 51 -5.56 -12.94 1.11
CA GLU A 51 -5.08 -14.21 1.63
C GLU A 51 -6.08 -15.29 1.27
N ASN A 52 -5.60 -16.36 0.64
CA ASN A 52 -6.39 -17.52 0.25
C ASN A 52 -5.58 -18.81 0.43
N LEU A 53 -6.15 -19.95 0.03
CA LEU A 53 -5.51 -21.26 0.20
C LEU A 53 -4.20 -21.42 -0.59
N GLU A 54 -4.01 -20.65 -1.67
CA GLU A 54 -2.82 -20.70 -2.53
C GLU A 54 -1.69 -19.79 -2.03
N GLY A 55 -2.01 -18.82 -1.15
CA GLY A 55 -1.01 -17.95 -0.55
C GLY A 55 -1.52 -16.59 -0.11
N LYS A 56 -0.57 -15.70 0.14
CA LYS A 56 -0.80 -14.30 0.50
C LYS A 56 -0.23 -13.40 -0.57
N PHE A 57 -0.91 -12.31 -0.88
CA PHE A 57 -0.31 -11.24 -1.67
C PHE A 57 -0.77 -9.87 -1.20
N PHE A 58 0.04 -8.86 -1.50
CA PHE A 58 -0.39 -7.47 -1.43
C PHE A 58 0.24 -6.64 -2.54
N ARG A 59 -0.42 -5.54 -2.88
CA ARG A 59 0.02 -4.55 -3.86
C ARG A 59 0.01 -3.18 -3.20
N VAL A 60 1.01 -2.38 -3.54
CA VAL A 60 1.13 -1.01 -3.04
C VAL A 60 1.87 -0.16 -4.06
N SER A 61 1.53 1.12 -4.13
CA SER A 61 2.27 2.09 -4.93
C SER A 61 3.18 2.92 -4.02
N THR A 62 4.35 3.28 -4.54
CA THR A 62 5.30 4.16 -3.87
C THR A 62 5.69 5.31 -4.78
N LYS A 63 5.95 6.48 -4.21
CA LYS A 63 6.56 7.62 -4.90
C LYS A 63 8.05 7.60 -4.60
N GLU A 64 8.85 7.60 -5.66
CA GLU A 64 10.28 7.90 -5.57
C GLU A 64 10.44 9.41 -5.80
N VAL A 65 10.93 10.11 -4.78
CA VAL A 65 11.13 11.56 -4.78
C VAL A 65 12.63 11.84 -4.74
N GLN A 66 13.12 12.62 -5.69
CA GLN A 66 14.53 13.00 -5.77
C GLN A 66 14.62 14.52 -5.81
N ASN A 67 15.44 15.11 -4.93
CA ASN A 67 15.60 16.56 -4.81
C ASN A 67 14.25 17.32 -4.65
N GLY A 68 13.34 16.75 -3.86
CA GLY A 68 12.01 17.33 -3.60
C GLY A 68 11.03 17.24 -4.77
N ARG A 69 11.36 16.53 -5.85
CA ARG A 69 10.48 16.33 -7.02
C ARG A 69 10.12 14.87 -7.18
N LEU A 70 8.86 14.61 -7.54
CA LEU A 70 8.44 13.27 -7.92
C LEU A 70 9.21 12.81 -9.16
N LYS A 71 9.98 11.72 -9.02
CA LYS A 71 10.70 11.10 -10.11
C LYS A 71 9.82 10.07 -10.82
N ARG A 72 9.16 9.20 -10.06
CA ARG A 72 8.23 8.18 -10.58
C ARG A 72 7.36 7.57 -9.51
N ILE A 73 6.33 6.85 -9.97
CA ILE A 73 5.53 5.94 -9.15
C ILE A 73 5.96 4.50 -9.45
N VAL A 74 6.31 3.74 -8.42
CA VAL A 74 6.64 2.31 -8.51
C VAL A 74 5.49 1.51 -7.91
N LYS A 75 4.92 0.60 -8.70
CA LYS A 75 3.88 -0.33 -8.28
C LYS A 75 4.53 -1.63 -7.88
N TRP A 76 4.33 -2.05 -6.65
CA TRP A 76 4.85 -3.28 -6.09
C TRP A 76 3.75 -4.33 -5.99
N LYS A 77 4.14 -5.59 -6.21
CA LYS A 77 3.31 -6.75 -5.89
C LYS A 77 4.18 -7.74 -5.13
N TYR A 78 3.85 -7.97 -3.88
CA TYR A 78 4.50 -8.94 -3.00
C TYR A 78 3.62 -10.18 -2.92
N ILE A 79 4.22 -11.36 -3.03
CA ILE A 79 3.53 -12.65 -3.03
C ILE A 79 4.30 -13.64 -2.15
N LYS A 80 3.54 -14.49 -1.46
CA LYS A 80 4.03 -15.67 -0.73
C LYS A 80 3.18 -16.87 -1.06
N HIS A 81 3.84 -17.96 -1.47
CA HIS A 81 3.22 -19.27 -1.67
C HIS A 81 3.57 -20.18 -0.50
N GLY A 82 2.56 -20.63 0.25
CA GLY A 82 2.74 -21.55 1.38
C GLY A 82 3.82 -21.10 2.38
N GLN A 83 4.81 -21.96 2.62
CA GLN A 83 5.95 -21.70 3.53
C GLN A 83 7.19 -21.11 2.85
N GLU A 84 7.11 -20.78 1.56
CA GLU A 84 8.25 -20.25 0.81
C GLU A 84 8.59 -18.79 1.17
N MET A 85 9.75 -18.32 0.71
CA MET A 85 10.17 -16.93 0.82
C MET A 85 9.16 -15.99 0.14
N TRP A 86 8.99 -14.81 0.74
CA TRP A 86 8.31 -13.69 0.08
C TRP A 86 9.09 -13.26 -1.16
N ARG A 87 8.34 -12.95 -2.22
CA ARG A 87 8.90 -12.44 -3.47
C ARG A 87 8.13 -11.21 -3.92
N TYR A 88 8.76 -10.38 -4.72
CA TYR A 88 8.12 -9.20 -5.29
C TYR A 88 8.43 -9.02 -6.77
N GLU A 89 7.52 -8.34 -7.45
CA GLU A 89 7.74 -7.74 -8.75
C GLU A 89 7.35 -6.26 -8.71
N THR A 90 7.93 -5.47 -9.61
CA THR A 90 7.54 -4.07 -9.80
C THR A 90 7.25 -3.78 -11.27
N ASN A 91 6.50 -2.73 -11.54
CA ASN A 91 6.30 -2.24 -12.91
C ASN A 91 7.58 -1.67 -13.58
N GLN A 92 8.72 -1.70 -12.88
CA GLN A 92 10.03 -1.31 -13.43
C GLN A 92 10.85 -2.53 -13.88
N MET A 93 10.40 -3.73 -13.54
CA MET A 93 11.03 -4.99 -13.95
C MET A 93 10.51 -5.41 -15.34
N ASP A 94 11.23 -6.33 -15.97
CA ASP A 94 10.87 -6.90 -17.28
C ASP A 94 9.65 -7.85 -17.23
N GLY A 95 9.23 -8.25 -16.02
CA GLY A 95 8.12 -9.18 -15.79
C GLY A 95 8.46 -10.65 -16.03
N SER A 96 9.73 -11.00 -16.27
CA SER A 96 10.15 -12.38 -16.51
C SER A 96 10.44 -13.16 -15.22
N HIS A 97 10.66 -12.46 -14.12
CA HIS A 97 11.03 -13.04 -12.83
C HIS A 97 10.56 -12.18 -11.67
N MET A 98 10.45 -12.81 -10.49
CA MET A 98 10.26 -12.12 -9.21
C MET A 98 11.55 -12.15 -8.41
N THR A 99 11.76 -11.12 -7.58
CA THR A 99 12.92 -11.01 -6.68
C THR A 99 12.54 -11.45 -5.27
N VAL A 100 13.43 -12.14 -4.56
CA VAL A 100 13.20 -12.51 -3.16
C VAL A 100 13.29 -11.28 -2.25
N VAL A 101 12.36 -11.14 -1.32
CA VAL A 101 12.33 -10.01 -0.38
C VAL A 101 13.47 -10.16 0.64
N SER A 102 14.30 -9.12 0.74
CA SER A 102 15.34 -9.03 1.77
C SER A 102 14.80 -8.41 3.07
N PRO A 103 15.34 -8.78 4.25
CA PRO A 103 14.97 -8.20 5.55
C PRO A 103 15.08 -6.67 5.64
N GLY A 104 15.85 -6.04 4.73
CA GLY A 104 16.03 -4.60 4.66
C GLY A 104 14.94 -3.85 3.89
N ASP A 105 14.01 -4.53 3.23
CA ASP A 105 12.95 -3.90 2.44
C ASP A 105 11.95 -3.16 3.35
N LYS A 106 12.10 -1.83 3.42
CA LYS A 106 11.27 -0.94 4.25
C LYS A 106 9.85 -0.78 3.73
N VAL A 107 9.62 -0.93 2.43
CA VAL A 107 8.28 -0.89 1.84
C VAL A 107 7.51 -2.14 2.27
N PHE A 108 8.16 -3.31 2.18
CA PHE A 108 7.61 -4.57 2.65
C PHE A 108 7.29 -4.54 4.16
N ASP A 109 8.26 -4.17 5.00
CA ASP A 109 8.09 -4.10 6.46
C ASP A 109 6.95 -3.16 6.86
N PHE A 110 6.86 -1.99 6.23
CA PHE A 110 5.76 -1.06 6.45
C PHE A 110 4.39 -1.68 6.12
N CYS A 111 4.27 -2.33 4.96
CA CYS A 111 3.00 -2.93 4.54
C CYS A 111 2.60 -4.10 5.42
N MET A 112 3.54 -4.96 5.82
CA MET A 112 3.26 -6.09 6.73
C MET A 112 2.70 -5.59 8.07
N LYS A 113 3.29 -4.53 8.63
CA LYS A 113 2.78 -3.86 9.84
C LYS A 113 1.40 -3.24 9.65
N ARG A 114 1.16 -2.60 8.50
CA ARG A 114 -0.12 -1.98 8.17
C ARG A 114 -1.25 -3.01 8.01
N ILE A 115 -0.96 -4.16 7.40
CA ILE A 115 -1.90 -5.27 7.21
C ILE A 115 -2.10 -6.06 8.52
N GLY A 116 -1.09 -6.09 9.39
CA GLY A 116 -1.08 -6.92 10.61
C GLY A 116 -0.58 -8.34 10.37
N TRP A 117 0.12 -8.59 9.26
CA TRP A 117 0.73 -9.89 8.98
C TRP A 117 2.10 -10.01 9.64
N GLN A 118 2.36 -11.18 10.20
CA GLN A 118 3.67 -11.56 10.69
C GLN A 118 4.50 -12.19 9.56
N TYR A 119 5.81 -11.98 9.63
CA TYR A 119 6.80 -12.71 8.84
C TYR A 119 8.02 -12.97 9.70
N ARG A 120 8.80 -13.98 9.32
CA ARG A 120 10.09 -14.27 9.92
C ARG A 120 11.20 -13.88 8.95
N THR A 121 12.37 -13.63 9.51
CA THR A 121 13.58 -13.40 8.74
C THR A 121 14.54 -14.54 9.05
N GLU A 122 15.05 -15.19 8.01
CA GLU A 122 16.04 -16.26 8.12
C GLU A 122 17.16 -15.93 7.14
N ASP A 123 18.39 -15.89 7.65
CA ASP A 123 19.59 -15.49 6.92
C ASP A 123 19.42 -14.17 6.13
N PHE A 124 19.20 -14.28 4.83
CA PHE A 124 19.13 -13.17 3.89
C PHE A 124 17.71 -12.86 3.41
N TRP A 125 16.67 -13.60 3.83
CA TRP A 125 15.34 -13.57 3.22
C TRP A 125 14.18 -13.47 4.22
N CYS A 126 13.06 -12.92 3.74
CA CYS A 126 11.79 -12.89 4.46
C CYS A 126 10.94 -14.12 4.12
N TYR A 127 10.37 -14.76 5.14
CA TYR A 127 9.43 -15.88 5.05
C TYR A 127 8.11 -15.53 5.72
#